data_AF-A0A2T9Y627-F1
#
_entry.id   AF-A0A2T9Y627-F1
#
_cell.length_a   1.000
_cell.length_b   1.000
_cell.length_c   1.000
_cell.angle_alpha   90.00
_cell.angle_beta   90.00
_cell.angle_gamma   90.00
#
_symmetry.space_group_name_H-M   'P 1'
#
loop_
_entity.id
_entity.type
_entity.pdbx_description
1 polymer ?
#
loop_
_entity_poly.entity_id
_entity_poly.type
_entity_poly.pdbx_seq_one_letter_code
_entity_poly.pdbx_strand_id
1 'polypeptide(L)'
;MSEQRCKPIQRVADNALRIIANVGKSAPMHRIRQEMGVTTINTRASDLRERAYFKYSTLRTWISDLVKQPIRSQTSTWGTGTARWMKRYCQTVGRGNTVKALQHRYTVNDKTKISAWIKAHNMRNTGSWMDLQMRHPDIKLGLQDIGKIRMGCYWTAQRLAKAGLIPKMYMVESKDHF
;
A
#
# COMPACT_ATOMS: atom_id res chain seq x y z
N MET A 1 7.51 -4.78 13.13
CA MET A 1 6.78 -3.82 14.00
C MET A 1 5.34 -4.28 14.10
N SER A 2 4.57 -3.97 15.16
CA SER A 2 3.13 -4.29 15.16
C SER A 2 2.38 -3.22 14.35
N GLU A 3 1.47 -3.63 13.48
CA GLU A 3 0.64 -2.70 12.70
C GLU A 3 -0.14 -1.75 13.61
N GLN A 4 -0.64 -2.25 14.75
CA GLN A 4 -1.37 -1.45 15.73
C GLN A 4 -0.56 -0.26 16.25
N ARG A 5 0.75 -0.44 16.46
CA ARG A 5 1.63 0.65 16.92
C ARG A 5 1.87 1.69 15.83
N CYS A 6 1.84 1.29 14.56
CA CYS A 6 1.98 2.20 13.43
C CYS A 6 0.67 2.88 13.02
N LYS A 7 -0.49 2.49 13.57
CA LYS A 7 -1.80 3.03 13.16
C LYS A 7 -1.92 4.56 13.27
N PRO A 8 -1.51 5.21 14.37
CA PRO A 8 -1.69 6.66 14.50
C PRO A 8 -0.92 7.44 13.44
N ILE A 9 0.35 7.11 13.24
CA ILE A 9 1.19 7.75 12.23
C ILE A 9 0.75 7.39 10.80
N GLN A 10 0.28 6.16 10.58
CA GLN A 10 -0.28 5.76 9.28
C GLN A 10 -1.53 6.57 8.95
N ARG A 11 -2.39 6.85 9.94
CA ARG A 11 -3.61 7.66 9.74
C ARG A 11 -3.28 9.09 9.32
N VAL A 12 -2.25 9.70 9.89
CA VAL A 12 -1.80 11.05 9.50
C VAL A 12 -1.29 11.04 8.05
N ALA A 13 -0.41 10.09 7.71
CA ALA A 13 0.10 9.94 6.35
C ALA A 13 -1.02 9.68 5.33
N ASP A 14 -1.99 8.84 5.68
CA ASP A 14 -3.16 8.53 4.86
C ASP A 14 -4.03 9.75 4.60
N ASN A 15 -4.26 10.59 5.62
CA ASN A 15 -5.02 11.81 5.47
C ASN A 15 -4.31 12.79 4.52
N ALA A 16 -2.99 12.93 4.63
CA ALA A 16 -2.20 13.74 3.70
C ALA A 16 -2.31 13.22 2.26
N LEU A 17 -2.23 11.89 2.06
CA LEU A 17 -2.38 11.28 0.74
C LEU A 17 -3.76 11.53 0.13
N ARG A 18 -4.84 11.55 0.93
CA ARG A 18 -6.18 11.88 0.43
C ARG A 18 -6.28 13.32 -0.06
N ILE A 19 -5.66 14.26 0.66
CA ILE A 19 -5.63 15.67 0.28
C ILE A 19 -4.87 15.85 -1.03
N ILE A 20 -3.69 15.22 -1.15
CA ILE A 20 -2.87 15.27 -2.37
C ILE A 20 -3.62 14.66 -3.57
N ALA A 21 -4.30 13.54 -3.36
CA ALA A 21 -5.09 12.88 -4.41
C ALA A 21 -6.41 13.62 -4.74
N ASN A 22 -6.79 14.62 -3.95
CA ASN A 22 -8.10 15.27 -4.01
C ASN A 22 -9.27 14.26 -4.00
N VAL A 23 -9.22 13.28 -3.08
CA VAL A 23 -10.23 12.22 -2.97
C VAL A 23 -10.93 12.22 -1.61
N GLY A 24 -12.24 11.93 -1.64
CA GLY A 24 -13.05 11.83 -0.44
C GLY A 24 -12.71 10.62 0.45
N LYS A 25 -13.38 10.55 1.62
CA LYS A 25 -13.20 9.45 2.61
C LYS A 25 -13.64 8.07 2.07
N SER A 26 -14.52 8.03 1.08
CA SER A 26 -15.04 6.81 0.44
C SER A 26 -13.99 6.07 -0.40
N ALA A 27 -12.89 6.72 -0.75
CA ALA A 27 -11.82 6.13 -1.55
C ALA A 27 -11.05 5.06 -0.75
N PRO A 28 -10.81 3.86 -1.33
CA PRO A 28 -10.05 2.80 -0.68
C PRO A 28 -8.58 3.20 -0.55
N MET A 29 -8.10 3.34 0.69
CA MET A 29 -6.75 3.85 1.00
C MET A 29 -5.64 2.99 0.40
N HIS A 30 -5.83 1.67 0.36
CA HIS A 30 -4.88 0.75 -0.28
C HIS A 30 -4.59 1.16 -1.74
N ARG A 31 -5.63 1.51 -2.50
CA ARG A 31 -5.49 1.93 -3.90
C ARG A 31 -4.77 3.26 -4.01
N ILE A 32 -5.15 4.25 -3.21
CA ILE A 32 -4.47 5.55 -3.20
C ILE A 32 -2.97 5.37 -2.97
N ARG A 33 -2.59 4.57 -1.96
CA ARG A 33 -1.19 4.27 -1.67
C ARG A 33 -0.48 3.57 -2.84
N GLN A 34 -1.14 2.63 -3.50
CA GLN A 34 -0.59 1.90 -4.63
C GLN A 34 -0.38 2.81 -5.86
N GLU A 35 -1.34 3.68 -6.17
CA GLU A 35 -1.22 4.66 -7.26
C GLU A 35 -0.15 5.71 -6.96
N MET A 36 -0.03 6.12 -5.69
CA MET A 36 0.98 7.08 -5.22
C MET A 36 2.38 6.46 -5.02
N GLY A 37 2.52 5.15 -5.18
CA GLY A 37 3.80 4.45 -4.93
C GLY A 37 4.25 4.47 -3.46
N VAL A 38 3.34 4.75 -2.52
CA VAL A 38 3.66 4.88 -1.09
C VAL A 38 3.42 3.56 -0.37
N THR A 39 4.48 2.97 0.16
CA THR A 39 4.36 1.78 1.02
C THR A 39 3.86 2.14 2.41
N THR A 40 3.13 1.22 3.06
CA THR A 40 2.65 1.47 4.42
C THR A 40 3.82 1.60 5.40
N ILE A 41 3.65 2.43 6.41
CA ILE A 41 4.65 2.68 7.47
C ILE A 41 5.00 1.37 8.18
N ASN A 42 4.04 0.48 8.37
CA ASN A 42 4.30 -0.85 8.93
C ASN A 42 5.21 -1.69 8.03
N THR A 43 5.02 -1.62 6.71
CA THR A 43 5.89 -2.31 5.74
C THR A 43 7.30 -1.76 5.78
N ARG A 44 7.45 -0.42 5.79
CA ARG A 44 8.77 0.24 5.92
C ARG A 44 9.47 -0.10 7.23
N ALA A 45 8.78 -0.01 8.36
CA ALA A 45 9.34 -0.36 9.66
C ALA A 45 9.73 -1.84 9.75
N SER A 46 9.00 -2.72 9.07
CA SER A 46 9.30 -4.15 9.06
C SER A 46 10.46 -4.49 8.13
N ASP A 47 10.57 -3.84 6.98
CA ASP A 47 11.75 -3.92 6.10
C ASP A 47 13.02 -3.42 6.82
N LEU A 48 12.94 -2.28 7.52
CA LEU A 48 14.05 -1.79 8.33
C LEU A 48 14.45 -2.78 9.45
N ARG A 49 13.47 -3.42 10.08
CA ARG A 49 13.73 -4.47 11.09
C ARG A 49 14.48 -5.66 10.49
N GLU A 50 14.05 -6.12 9.33
CA GLU A 50 14.72 -7.21 8.61
C GLU A 50 16.17 -6.83 8.25
N ARG A 51 16.35 -5.66 7.64
CA ARG A 51 17.69 -5.16 7.28
C ARG A 51 18.61 -5.04 8.49
N ALA A 52 18.10 -4.52 9.61
CA ALA A 52 18.85 -4.42 10.84
C ALA A 52 19.32 -5.80 11.35
N TYR A 53 18.44 -6.81 11.29
CA TYR A 53 18.80 -8.18 11.69
C TYR A 53 19.99 -8.72 10.88
N PHE A 54 19.95 -8.56 9.55
CA PHE A 54 21.04 -9.02 8.68
C PHE A 54 22.29 -8.13 8.73
N LYS A 55 22.16 -6.86 9.07
CA LYS A 55 23.29 -5.93 9.21
C LYS A 55 24.04 -6.19 10.51
N TYR A 56 23.33 -6.42 11.61
CA TYR A 56 23.96 -6.58 12.91
C TYR A 56 24.81 -7.84 13.02
N SER A 57 24.52 -8.90 12.26
CA SER A 57 25.40 -10.07 12.19
C SER A 57 26.71 -9.84 11.44
N THR A 58 26.81 -8.81 10.61
CA THR A 58 28.00 -8.49 9.81
C THR A 58 28.89 -7.41 10.42
N LEU A 59 28.46 -6.76 11.50
CA LEU A 59 29.25 -5.72 12.16
C LEU A 59 30.43 -6.31 12.95
N ARG A 60 31.54 -5.56 13.05
CA ARG A 60 32.68 -5.90 13.92
C ARG A 60 32.53 -5.21 15.29
N THR A 61 31.41 -5.46 15.94
CA THR A 61 31.03 -4.85 17.23
C THR A 61 30.51 -5.92 18.17
N TRP A 62 30.53 -5.68 19.49
CA TRP A 62 29.95 -6.60 20.49
C TRP A 62 28.48 -6.96 20.21
N ILE A 63 27.74 -6.10 19.50
CA ILE A 63 26.36 -6.39 19.05
C ILE A 63 26.31 -7.61 18.11
N SER A 64 27.29 -7.77 17.20
CA SER A 64 27.36 -8.94 16.32
C SER A 64 27.54 -10.22 17.12
N ASP A 65 28.40 -10.17 18.14
CA ASP A 65 28.71 -11.32 18.97
C ASP A 65 27.47 -11.76 19.76
N LEU A 66 26.70 -10.80 20.29
CA LEU A 66 25.41 -11.08 20.93
C LEU A 66 24.33 -11.62 19.99
N VAL A 67 24.34 -11.21 18.71
CA VAL A 67 23.38 -11.72 17.72
C VAL A 67 23.75 -13.14 17.29
N LYS A 68 25.04 -13.46 17.17
CA LYS A 68 25.54 -14.80 16.80
C LYS A 68 25.50 -15.78 17.97
N GLN A 69 25.79 -15.30 19.17
CA GLN A 69 25.87 -16.08 20.41
C GLN A 69 24.92 -15.46 21.45
N PRO A 70 23.60 -15.74 21.36
CA PRO A 70 22.66 -15.25 22.34
C PRO A 70 22.95 -15.83 23.74
N ILE A 71 22.85 -14.99 24.76
CA ILE A 71 23.06 -15.38 26.16
C ILE A 71 22.05 -16.47 26.53
N ARG A 72 22.53 -17.63 27.00
CA ARG A 72 21.70 -18.82 27.27
C ARG A 72 20.54 -18.57 28.24
N SER A 73 20.71 -17.68 29.22
CA SER A 73 19.66 -17.33 30.18
C SER A 73 18.56 -16.43 29.59
N GLN A 74 18.81 -15.76 28.47
CA GLN A 74 17.85 -14.87 27.82
C GLN A 74 17.25 -15.50 26.56
N THR A 75 16.06 -16.07 26.71
CA THR A 75 15.32 -16.69 25.59
C THR A 75 14.63 -15.67 24.69
N SER A 76 14.45 -14.42 25.16
CA SER A 76 13.72 -13.37 24.44
C SER A 76 14.56 -12.09 24.25
N THR A 77 15.60 -12.17 23.42
CA THR A 77 16.35 -11.01 22.95
C THR A 77 15.69 -10.39 21.71
N TRP A 78 16.07 -9.16 21.36
CA TRP A 78 15.60 -8.53 20.12
C TRP A 78 15.95 -9.38 18.87
N GLY A 79 17.13 -10.01 18.85
CA GLY A 79 17.59 -10.89 17.78
C GLY A 79 16.72 -12.14 17.64
N THR A 80 16.51 -12.89 18.73
CA THR A 80 15.68 -14.11 18.71
C THR A 80 14.20 -13.79 18.46
N GLY A 81 13.70 -12.67 18.99
CA GLY A 81 12.35 -12.17 18.71
C GLY A 81 12.15 -11.78 17.25
N THR A 82 13.18 -11.21 16.60
CA THR A 82 13.13 -10.84 15.19
C THR A 82 13.20 -12.06 14.28
N ALA A 83 14.05 -13.06 14.59
CA ALA A 83 14.08 -14.33 13.88
C ALA A 83 12.73 -15.07 13.95
N ARG A 84 12.14 -15.20 15.14
CA ARG A 84 10.80 -15.79 15.33
C ARG A 84 9.72 -15.03 14.54
N TRP A 85 9.77 -13.70 14.58
CA TRP A 85 8.85 -12.88 13.82
C TRP A 85 9.01 -13.09 12.30
N MET A 86 10.23 -13.11 11.77
CA MET A 86 10.45 -13.36 10.34
C MET A 86 9.97 -14.76 9.93
N LYS A 87 10.24 -15.81 10.72
CA LYS A 87 9.73 -17.16 10.43
C LYS A 87 8.20 -17.20 10.41
N ARG A 88 7.54 -16.55 11.38
CA ARG A 88 6.07 -16.49 11.45
C ARG A 88 5.45 -15.68 10.31
N TYR A 89 6.08 -14.57 9.92
CA TYR A 89 5.45 -13.61 9.00
C TYR A 89 5.90 -13.76 7.54
N CYS A 90 7.17 -14.14 7.32
CA CYS A 90 7.82 -14.25 6.01
C CYS A 90 8.01 -15.70 5.56
N GLN A 91 7.58 -16.69 6.35
CA GLN A 91 7.78 -18.15 6.18
C GLN A 91 9.24 -18.60 6.25
N THR A 92 10.16 -17.87 5.61
CA THR A 92 11.60 -18.11 5.62
C THR A 92 12.36 -16.87 6.09
N VAL A 93 13.51 -17.09 6.74
CA VAL A 93 14.43 -16.02 7.16
C VAL A 93 15.38 -15.73 6.01
N GLY A 94 14.93 -14.96 5.04
CA GLY A 94 15.72 -14.57 3.86
C GLY A 94 15.63 -13.07 3.62
N ARG A 95 16.70 -12.50 3.02
CA ARG A 95 16.76 -11.08 2.66
C ARG A 95 15.72 -10.74 1.59
N GLY A 96 15.00 -9.63 1.78
CA GLY A 96 13.97 -9.11 0.89
C GLY A 96 12.61 -9.81 1.02
N ASN A 97 12.42 -10.73 1.96
CA ASN A 97 11.18 -11.51 2.06
C ASN A 97 10.06 -10.75 2.78
N THR A 98 10.37 -9.80 3.67
CA THR A 98 9.34 -9.10 4.45
C THR A 98 8.40 -8.29 3.58
N VAL A 99 8.95 -7.50 2.64
CA VAL A 99 8.13 -6.65 1.76
C VAL A 99 7.23 -7.52 0.89
N LYS A 100 7.77 -8.61 0.31
CA LYS A 100 7.00 -9.55 -0.51
C LYS A 100 5.87 -10.21 0.29
N ALA A 101 6.16 -10.69 1.50
CA ALA A 101 5.18 -11.35 2.35
C ALA A 101 4.06 -10.40 2.81
N LEU A 102 4.40 -9.16 3.17
CA LEU A 102 3.42 -8.14 3.54
C LEU A 102 2.57 -7.72 2.35
N GLN A 103 3.19 -7.49 1.18
CA GLN A 103 2.47 -7.14 -0.04
C GLN A 103 1.49 -8.25 -0.45
N HIS A 104 1.93 -9.51 -0.40
CA HIS A 104 1.08 -10.66 -0.68
C HIS A 104 -0.16 -10.70 0.24
N ARG A 105 0.02 -10.47 1.55
CA ARG A 105 -1.10 -10.41 2.50
C ARG A 105 -2.08 -9.30 2.17
N TYR A 106 -1.59 -8.12 1.81
CA TYR A 106 -2.47 -7.03 1.39
C TYR A 106 -3.25 -7.39 0.13
N THR A 107 -2.61 -7.98 -0.87
CA THR A 107 -3.27 -8.41 -2.12
C THR A 107 -4.34 -9.48 -1.88
N VAL A 108 -4.08 -10.47 -1.03
CA VAL A 108 -5.04 -11.55 -0.72
C VAL A 108 -6.22 -11.05 0.11
N ASN A 109 -5.97 -10.11 1.01
CA ASN A 109 -7.03 -9.53 1.85
C ASN A 109 -7.88 -8.48 1.12
N ASP A 110 -7.43 -7.99 -0.04
CA ASP A 110 -8.17 -7.01 -0.82
C ASP A 110 -9.34 -7.64 -1.57
N LYS A 111 -10.55 -7.42 -1.04
CA LYS A 111 -11.83 -7.86 -1.62
C LYS A 111 -12.63 -6.70 -2.22
N THR A 112 -11.99 -5.57 -2.50
CA THR A 112 -12.70 -4.38 -3.01
C THR A 112 -13.17 -4.58 -4.46
N LYS A 113 -14.37 -4.10 -4.77
CA LYS A 113 -14.95 -4.17 -6.13
C LYS A 113 -14.07 -3.49 -7.19
N ILE A 114 -13.41 -2.39 -6.82
CA ILE A 114 -12.50 -1.67 -7.73
C ILE A 114 -11.28 -2.53 -8.09
N SER A 115 -10.69 -3.26 -7.15
CA SER A 115 -9.57 -4.14 -7.42
C SER A 115 -9.95 -5.32 -8.31
N ALA A 116 -11.18 -5.83 -8.17
CA ALA A 116 -11.72 -6.85 -9.08
C ALA A 116 -11.93 -6.29 -10.50
N TRP A 117 -12.55 -5.11 -10.60
CA TRP A 117 -12.80 -4.43 -11.88
C TRP A 117 -11.48 -4.16 -12.64
N ILE A 118 -10.47 -3.64 -11.96
CA ILE A 118 -9.15 -3.39 -12.56
C ILE A 118 -8.48 -4.65 -13.09
N LYS A 119 -8.59 -5.77 -12.35
CA LYS A 119 -8.07 -7.07 -12.79
C LYS A 119 -8.80 -7.56 -14.04
N ALA A 120 -10.13 -7.40 -14.09
CA ALA A 120 -10.93 -7.79 -15.25
C ALA A 120 -10.60 -6.95 -16.50
N HIS A 121 -10.31 -5.65 -16.33
CA HIS A 121 -10.05 -4.73 -17.44
C HIS A 121 -8.56 -4.59 -17.80
N ASN A 122 -7.67 -5.41 -17.22
CA ASN A 122 -6.21 -5.33 -17.40
C ASN A 122 -5.62 -3.91 -17.18
N MET A 123 -6.29 -3.08 -16.37
CA MET A 123 -5.84 -1.73 -16.02
C MET A 123 -4.77 -1.77 -14.92
N ARG A 124 -3.74 -2.61 -15.10
CA ARG A 124 -2.57 -2.64 -14.21
C ARG A 124 -1.95 -1.25 -14.12
N ASN A 125 -1.11 -1.03 -13.11
CA ASN A 125 -0.37 0.22 -12.89
C ASN A 125 0.69 0.44 -13.99
N THR A 126 0.26 0.58 -15.24
CA THR A 126 1.08 1.02 -16.37
C THR A 126 1.25 2.53 -16.24
N GLY A 127 2.47 2.94 -15.90
CA GLY A 127 2.89 4.32 -15.76
C GLY A 127 2.31 5.06 -14.54
N SER A 128 3.16 5.75 -13.79
CA SER A 128 2.73 6.77 -12.83
C SER A 128 2.09 7.92 -13.63
N TRP A 129 0.78 8.09 -13.52
CA TRP A 129 0.07 9.20 -14.16
C TRP A 129 0.55 10.56 -13.64
N MET A 130 1.10 10.60 -12.43
CA MET A 130 1.77 11.78 -11.85
C MET A 130 3.08 12.10 -12.57
N ASP A 131 3.89 11.09 -12.90
CA ASP A 131 5.12 11.29 -13.67
C ASP A 131 4.79 11.78 -15.08
N LEU A 132 3.72 11.26 -15.67
CA LEU A 132 3.20 11.72 -16.96
C LEU A 132 2.69 13.16 -16.88
N GLN A 133 2.01 13.53 -15.80
CA GLN A 133 1.54 14.90 -15.58
C GLN A 133 2.71 15.89 -15.46
N MET A 134 3.82 15.48 -14.83
CA MET A 134 5.04 16.29 -14.76
C MET A 134 5.69 16.48 -16.13
N ARG A 135 5.59 15.49 -17.01
CA ARG A 135 6.16 15.54 -18.37
C ARG A 135 5.26 16.27 -19.38
N HIS A 136 3.94 16.18 -19.19
CA HIS A 136 2.93 16.71 -20.11
C HIS A 136 1.88 17.50 -19.31
N PRO A 137 2.19 18.75 -18.92
CA PRO A 137 1.29 19.58 -18.11
C PRO A 137 0.03 20.02 -18.87
N ASP A 138 0.06 19.98 -20.20
CA ASP A 138 -1.04 20.27 -21.12
C ASP A 138 -2.21 19.30 -20.97
N ILE A 139 -1.94 18.00 -20.77
CA ILE A 139 -2.96 16.95 -20.57
C ILE A 139 -3.23 16.62 -19.10
N LYS A 140 -2.80 17.50 -18.18
CA LYS A 140 -2.89 17.29 -16.73
C LYS A 140 -4.27 16.88 -16.24
N LEU A 141 -5.33 17.54 -16.71
CA LEU A 141 -6.70 17.27 -16.27
C LEU A 141 -7.14 15.84 -16.64
N GLY A 142 -6.88 15.41 -17.88
CA GLY A 142 -7.20 14.06 -18.33
C GLY A 142 -6.43 12.98 -17.56
N LEU A 143 -5.14 13.22 -17.28
CA LEU A 143 -4.32 12.30 -16.47
C LEU A 143 -4.81 12.18 -15.03
N GLN A 144 -5.26 13.29 -14.43
CA GLN A 144 -5.88 13.28 -13.11
C GLN A 144 -7.18 12.47 -13.09
N ASP A 145 -8.01 12.58 -14.13
CA ASP A 145 -9.25 11.82 -14.22
C ASP A 145 -9.00 10.32 -14.43
N ILE A 146 -7.98 9.95 -15.21
CA ILE A 146 -7.50 8.55 -15.27
C ILE A 146 -7.07 8.06 -13.89
N GLY A 147 -6.32 8.89 -13.13
CA GLY A 147 -5.97 8.60 -11.74
C GLY A 147 -7.19 8.36 -10.87
N LYS A 148 -8.22 9.21 -10.96
CA LYS A 148 -9.49 9.04 -10.22
C LYS A 148 -10.23 7.77 -10.62
N ILE A 149 -10.23 7.39 -11.90
CA ILE A 149 -10.85 6.14 -12.38
C ILE A 149 -10.14 4.94 -11.74
N ARG A 150 -8.81 4.89 -11.81
CA ARG A 150 -7.99 3.81 -11.20
C ARG A 150 -8.13 3.73 -9.67
N MET A 151 -8.37 4.87 -9.01
CA MET A 151 -8.64 4.93 -7.57
C MET A 151 -10.11 4.61 -7.21
N GLY A 152 -11.03 4.49 -8.17
CA GLY A 152 -12.47 4.29 -7.93
C GLY A 152 -13.21 5.53 -7.43
N CYS A 153 -12.61 6.70 -7.64
CA CYS A 153 -13.07 8.00 -7.14
C CYS A 153 -13.71 8.86 -8.24
N TYR A 154 -13.77 8.36 -9.48
CA TYR A 154 -14.36 9.07 -10.59
C TYR A 154 -15.89 9.15 -10.47
N TRP A 155 -16.42 10.31 -10.82
CA TRP A 155 -17.86 10.58 -10.87
C TRP A 155 -18.39 10.19 -12.24
N THR A 156 -18.82 8.94 -12.37
CA THR A 156 -19.49 8.47 -13.59
C THR A 156 -20.85 9.14 -13.76
N ALA A 157 -21.35 9.22 -15.00
CA ALA A 157 -22.67 9.77 -15.30
C ALA A 157 -23.78 9.12 -14.43
N GLN A 158 -23.69 7.81 -14.19
CA GLN A 158 -24.60 7.12 -13.29
C GLN A 158 -24.53 7.64 -11.84
N ARG A 159 -23.33 7.90 -11.30
CA ARG A 159 -23.17 8.45 -9.94
C ARG A 159 -23.68 9.88 -9.85
N LEU A 160 -23.46 10.68 -10.90
CA LEU A 160 -23.96 12.06 -10.98
C LEU A 160 -25.49 12.10 -11.07
N ALA A 161 -26.09 11.23 -11.89
CA ALA A 161 -27.54 11.09 -11.99
C ALA A 161 -28.17 10.57 -10.68
N LYS A 162 -27.53 9.59 -10.01
CA LYS A 162 -27.93 9.13 -8.67
C LYS A 162 -27.83 10.22 -7.60
N ALA A 163 -26.87 11.13 -7.74
CA ALA A 163 -26.71 12.28 -6.85
C ALA A 163 -27.65 13.45 -7.22
N GLY A 164 -28.46 13.34 -8.28
CA GLY A 164 -29.38 14.38 -8.72
C GLY A 164 -28.73 15.58 -9.42
N LEU A 165 -27.44 15.48 -9.78
CA LEU A 165 -26.70 16.55 -10.44
C LEU A 165 -26.97 16.60 -11.96
N ILE A 166 -27.43 15.48 -12.53
CA ILE A 166 -27.70 15.29 -13.95
C ILE A 166 -29.05 14.57 -14.08
N PRO A 167 -29.81 14.74 -15.19
CA PRO A 167 -31.08 14.05 -15.41
C PRO A 167 -31.01 12.52 -15.22
N LYS A 168 -32.10 11.93 -14.72
CA LYS A 168 -32.18 10.50 -14.40
C LYS A 168 -32.07 9.57 -15.63
N MET A 169 -32.24 10.10 -16.84
CA MET A 169 -32.11 9.31 -18.08
C MET A 169 -30.74 8.61 -18.20
N TYR A 170 -29.68 9.23 -17.69
CA TYR A 170 -28.32 8.67 -17.68
C TYR A 170 -28.12 7.54 -16.65
N MET A 171 -29.16 7.10 -15.93
CA MET A 171 -29.11 5.92 -15.07
C MET A 171 -29.21 4.61 -15.86
N VAL A 172 -29.88 4.61 -17.03
CA VAL A 172 -30.26 3.40 -17.76
C VAL A 172 -29.16 2.91 -18.70
N GLU A 173 -28.47 3.79 -19.42
CA GLU A 173 -27.38 3.45 -20.36
C GLU A 173 -26.12 2.87 -19.68
N SER A 174 -26.04 2.92 -18.36
CA SER A 174 -24.85 2.50 -17.61
C SER A 174 -24.91 1.06 -17.08
N LYS A 175 -26.00 0.32 -17.33
CA LYS A 175 -26.12 -1.07 -16.86
C LYS A 175 -25.26 -2.06 -17.65
N ASP A 176 -24.79 -1.69 -18.84
CA ASP A 176 -24.05 -2.62 -19.70
C ASP A 176 -22.53 -2.62 -19.46
N HIS A 177 -21.99 -1.73 -18.61
CA HIS A 177 -20.54 -1.52 -18.51
C HIS A 177 -19.96 -1.23 -17.09
N PHE A 178 -20.55 -1.72 -15.98
CA PHE A 178 -19.96 -1.56 -14.63
C PHE A 178 -20.02 -2.80 -13.72
#